data_AF-A0AA42T5P5-F1
#
_entry.id   AF-A0AA42T5P5-F1
#
_cell.length_a   1.000
_cell.length_b   1.000
_cell.length_c   1.000
_cell.angle_alpha   90.00
_cell.angle_beta   90.00
_cell.angle_gamma   90.00
#
_symmetry.space_group_name_H-M   'P 1'
#
loop_
_entity.id
_entity.type
_entity.pdbx_description
1 polymer ?
#
loop_
_entity_poly.entity_id
_entity_poly.type
_entity_poly.pdbx_seq_one_letter_code
_entity_poly.pdbx_strand_id
1 'polypeptide(L)'
;ERSKHAQRTVGADDGRLPDDHGGHLIGSQFGGFEGYENLTPMASEINKYPNGKWGKMEENWAQALRDKKSVKVHIELIYTDDTMRAGTFNVTEVIDGTSRKIKINNPR
;
A
#
# COMPACT_ATOMS: atom_id res chain seq x y z
N GLU A 1 8.50 12.94 -7.47
CA GLU A 1 8.29 13.80 -6.29
C GLU A 1 6.88 13.57 -5.74
N ARG A 2 6.70 13.02 -4.52
CA ARG A 2 5.37 12.63 -4.02
C ARG A 2 4.30 13.73 -4.16
N SER A 3 3.13 13.43 -4.73
CA SER A 3 2.00 14.37 -4.76
C SER A 3 1.36 14.51 -3.38
N LYS A 4 1.68 15.60 -2.68
CA LYS A 4 1.08 15.90 -1.36
C LYS A 4 -0.42 16.16 -1.44
N HIS A 5 -0.89 16.72 -2.56
CA HIS A 5 -2.31 17.00 -2.75
C HIS A 5 -3.12 15.71 -2.88
N ALA A 6 -2.69 14.77 -3.74
CA ALA A 6 -3.41 13.52 -3.96
C ALA A 6 -3.49 12.66 -2.68
N GLN A 7 -2.40 12.57 -1.91
CA GLN A 7 -2.40 11.84 -0.63
C GLN A 7 -3.36 12.43 0.41
N ARG A 8 -3.61 13.73 0.37
CA ARG A 8 -4.54 14.41 1.29
C ARG A 8 -6.00 14.28 0.87
N THR A 9 -6.26 14.03 -0.40
CA THR A 9 -7.60 14.15 -0.99
C THR A 9 -8.17 12.83 -1.51
N VAL A 10 -7.35 11.80 -1.71
CA VAL A 10 -7.84 10.47 -2.13
C VAL A 10 -8.92 9.97 -1.17
N GLY A 11 -10.08 9.63 -1.72
CA GLY A 11 -11.27 9.17 -1.00
C GLY A 11 -11.92 10.19 -0.05
N ALA A 12 -11.56 11.47 -0.06
CA ALA A 12 -12.05 12.45 0.90
C ALA A 12 -13.59 12.55 0.94
N ASP A 13 -14.24 12.52 -0.22
CA ASP A 13 -15.70 12.49 -0.37
C ASP A 13 -16.22 11.07 -0.66
N ASP A 14 -15.36 10.05 -0.50
CA ASP A 14 -15.61 8.67 -0.94
C ASP A 14 -14.96 7.63 0.00
N GLY A 15 -15.46 7.60 1.24
CA GLY A 15 -15.17 6.54 2.22
C GLY A 15 -13.90 6.69 3.05
N ARG A 16 -13.07 7.72 2.83
CA ARG A 16 -11.88 7.99 3.67
C ARG A 16 -12.29 8.30 5.12
N LEU A 17 -11.59 7.66 6.06
CA LEU A 17 -11.75 7.91 7.50
C LEU A 17 -10.80 9.00 8.01
N PRO A 18 -11.11 9.66 9.15
CA PRO A 18 -10.29 10.75 9.68
C PRO A 18 -8.82 10.41 9.94
N ASP A 19 -8.53 9.15 10.27
CA ASP A 19 -7.20 8.61 10.55
C ASP A 19 -6.57 7.87 9.36
N ASP A 20 -7.21 7.88 8.20
CA ASP A 20 -6.63 7.36 6.97
C ASP A 20 -5.58 8.32 6.39
N HIS A 21 -4.51 7.71 5.90
CA HIS A 21 -3.59 8.34 4.98
C HIS A 21 -3.99 8.02 3.53
N GLY A 22 -3.54 8.83 2.57
CA GLY A 22 -3.48 8.39 1.17
C GLY A 22 -2.29 7.46 1.00
N GLY A 23 -2.47 6.18 1.31
CA GLY A 23 -1.41 5.18 1.26
C GLY A 23 -1.06 4.83 -0.18
N HIS A 24 0.24 4.78 -0.49
CA HIS A 24 0.68 4.30 -1.80
C HIS A 24 0.59 2.77 -1.85
N LEU A 25 0.12 2.21 -2.97
CA LEU A 25 0.19 0.76 -3.20
C LEU A 25 1.61 0.32 -3.51
N ILE A 26 2.34 1.13 -4.29
CA ILE A 26 3.78 0.98 -4.49
C ILE A 26 4.45 2.26 -4.02
N GLY A 27 5.26 2.18 -2.95
CA GLY A 27 5.98 3.32 -2.43
C GLY A 27 6.92 3.98 -3.44
N SER A 28 7.09 5.31 -3.31
CA SER A 28 7.96 6.12 -4.17
C SER A 28 9.40 5.60 -4.29
N GLN A 29 9.89 4.90 -3.26
CA GLN A 29 11.23 4.31 -3.23
C GLN A 29 11.44 3.19 -4.28
N PHE A 30 10.35 2.65 -4.84
CA PHE A 30 10.36 1.67 -5.92
C PHE A 30 10.01 2.28 -7.29
N GLY A 31 9.89 3.61 -7.38
CA GLY A 31 9.43 4.30 -8.59
C GLY A 31 7.91 4.20 -8.83
N GLY A 32 7.13 3.95 -7.76
CA GLY A 32 5.66 3.92 -7.85
C GLY A 32 5.06 5.23 -8.35
N PHE A 33 3.96 5.13 -9.09
CA PHE A 33 3.27 6.27 -9.67
C PHE A 33 2.72 7.22 -8.59
N GLU A 34 2.65 8.52 -8.88
CA GLU A 34 2.39 9.54 -7.86
C GLU A 34 0.94 10.03 -7.84
N GLY A 35 0.13 9.60 -8.82
CA GLY A 35 -1.27 9.96 -8.96
C GLY A 35 -2.23 9.06 -8.20
N TYR A 36 -3.53 9.36 -8.30
CA TYR A 36 -4.60 8.69 -7.57
C TYR A 36 -4.68 7.19 -7.84
N GLU A 37 -4.25 6.75 -9.02
CA GLU A 37 -4.25 5.36 -9.48
C GLU A 37 -3.35 4.45 -8.64
N ASN A 38 -2.39 5.02 -7.91
CA ASN A 38 -1.51 4.30 -6.98
C ASN A 38 -1.80 4.64 -5.50
N LEU A 39 -2.94 5.26 -5.22
CA LEU A 39 -3.32 5.69 -3.88
C LEU A 39 -4.66 5.08 -3.46
N THR A 40 -4.79 4.80 -2.17
CA THR A 40 -6.05 4.39 -1.56
C THR A 40 -6.13 4.95 -0.14
N PRO A 41 -7.32 5.27 0.39
CA PRO A 41 -7.49 5.52 1.81
C PRO A 41 -7.04 4.29 2.62
N MET A 42 -6.01 4.49 3.43
CA MET A 42 -5.35 3.41 4.17
C MET A 42 -5.14 3.85 5.61
N ALA A 43 -5.60 3.03 6.55
CA ALA A 43 -5.51 3.34 7.97
C ALA A 43 -4.05 3.61 8.38
N SER A 44 -3.84 4.69 9.14
CA SER A 44 -2.49 5.16 9.44
C SER A 44 -1.65 4.10 10.15
N GLU A 45 -2.24 3.26 11.01
CA GLU A 45 -1.53 2.22 11.76
C GLU A 45 -1.02 1.06 10.89
N ILE A 46 -1.69 0.75 9.77
CA ILE A 46 -1.16 -0.23 8.82
C ILE A 46 -0.17 0.41 7.84
N ASN A 47 -0.41 1.67 7.42
CA ASN A 47 0.39 2.39 6.43
C ASN A 47 1.73 2.88 6.98
N LYS A 48 1.83 3.10 8.30
CA LYS A 48 3.01 3.72 8.93
C LYS A 48 4.30 2.94 8.66
N TYR A 49 5.16 3.48 7.80
CA TYR A 49 6.52 2.95 7.63
C TYR A 49 7.41 3.25 8.87
N PRO A 50 8.28 2.33 9.32
CA PRO A 50 8.37 0.91 8.97
C PRO A 50 7.53 0.01 9.89
N ASN A 51 6.70 0.55 10.79
CA ASN A 51 6.14 -0.23 11.91
C ASN A 51 4.78 -0.89 11.64
N GLY A 52 3.97 -0.27 10.77
CA GLY A 52 2.69 -0.77 10.29
C GLY A 52 2.87 -1.94 9.34
N LYS A 53 1.83 -2.77 9.19
CA LYS A 53 1.92 -4.01 8.42
C LYS A 53 2.29 -3.77 6.95
N TRP A 54 1.78 -2.70 6.34
CA TRP A 54 2.14 -2.29 5.00
C TRP A 54 3.59 -1.79 4.95
N GLY A 55 3.95 -0.90 5.88
CA GLY A 55 5.31 -0.36 5.99
C GLY A 55 6.40 -1.42 6.14
N LYS A 56 6.16 -2.44 6.98
CA LYS A 56 7.07 -3.60 7.14
C LYS A 56 7.21 -4.42 5.87
N MET A 57 6.12 -4.60 5.13
CA MET A 57 6.13 -5.32 3.86
C MET A 57 6.98 -4.56 2.83
N GLU A 58 6.83 -3.24 2.72
CA GLU A 58 7.67 -2.40 1.87
C GLU A 58 9.14 -2.39 2.33
N GLU A 59 9.41 -2.35 3.64
CA GLU A 59 10.78 -2.43 4.16
C GLU A 59 11.45 -3.75 3.77
N ASN A 60 10.74 -4.87 3.86
CA ASN A 60 11.24 -6.18 3.44
C ASN A 60 11.58 -6.21 1.94
N TRP A 61 10.73 -5.62 1.10
CA TRP A 61 11.01 -5.49 -0.33
C TRP A 61 12.24 -4.64 -0.59
N ALA A 62 12.37 -3.50 0.10
CA ALA A 62 13.53 -2.63 -0.02
C ALA A 62 14.83 -3.35 0.39
N GLN A 63 14.80 -4.12 1.47
CA GLN A 63 15.95 -4.90 1.90
C GLN A 63 16.31 -6.00 0.90
N ALA A 64 15.33 -6.74 0.38
CA ALA A 64 15.58 -7.74 -0.65
C ALA A 64 16.22 -7.15 -1.91
N LEU A 65 15.77 -5.97 -2.35
CA LEU A 65 16.37 -5.27 -3.48
C LEU A 65 17.81 -4.80 -3.19
N ARG A 66 18.10 -4.32 -1.96
CA ARG A 66 19.47 -3.99 -1.53
C ARG A 66 20.39 -5.20 -1.58
N ASP A 67 19.86 -6.37 -1.22
CA ASP A 67 20.56 -7.65 -1.28
C ASP A 67 20.65 -8.21 -2.71
N LYS A 68 20.31 -7.40 -3.74
CA LYS A 68 20.32 -7.75 -5.17
C LYS A 68 19.38 -8.89 -5.55
N LYS A 69 18.35 -9.15 -4.75
CA LYS A 69 17.29 -10.11 -5.09
C LYS A 69 16.25 -9.49 -6.00
N SER A 70 15.56 -10.33 -6.76
CA SER A 70 14.39 -9.91 -7.53
C SER A 70 13.15 -9.84 -6.62
N VAL A 71 12.31 -8.82 -6.82
CA VAL A 71 11.02 -8.67 -6.14
C VAL A 71 9.95 -8.45 -7.21
N LYS A 72 8.91 -9.29 -7.21
CA LYS A 72 7.70 -9.11 -8.02
C LYS A 72 6.50 -9.08 -7.09
N VAL A 73 5.57 -8.15 -7.31
CA VAL A 73 4.38 -8.00 -6.46
C VAL A 73 3.13 -7.93 -7.32
N HIS A 74 2.06 -8.54 -6.80
CA HIS A 74 0.70 -8.40 -7.29
C HIS A 74 -0.18 -8.01 -6.11
N ILE A 75 -0.86 -6.87 -6.22
CA ILE A 75 -1.67 -6.30 -5.16
C ILE A 75 -3.11 -6.25 -5.66
N GLU A 76 -4.00 -6.91 -4.92
CA GLU A 76 -5.44 -6.91 -5.18
C GLU A 76 -6.16 -6.19 -4.04
N LEU A 77 -7.00 -5.21 -4.41
CA LEU A 77 -7.82 -4.42 -3.51
C LEU A 77 -9.20 -5.08 -3.38
N ILE A 78 -9.60 -5.41 -2.15
CA ILE A 78 -10.91 -5.97 -1.88
C ILE A 78 -11.78 -4.90 -1.22
N TYR A 79 -12.78 -4.45 -1.97
CA TYR A 79 -13.77 -3.48 -1.51
C TYR A 79 -14.93 -4.18 -0.82
N THR A 80 -15.38 -3.64 0.31
CA THR A 80 -16.50 -4.17 1.10
C THR A 80 -17.78 -3.35 0.94
N ASP A 81 -17.68 -2.21 0.25
CA ASP A 81 -18.77 -1.35 -0.17
C ASP A 81 -18.34 -0.55 -1.41
N ASP A 82 -19.21 0.34 -1.87
CA ASP A 82 -19.04 1.10 -3.11
C ASP A 82 -18.11 2.32 -2.95
N THR A 83 -17.20 2.30 -1.96
CA THR A 83 -16.28 3.43 -1.70
C THR A 83 -14.88 3.22 -2.27
N MET A 84 -14.11 4.29 -2.41
CA MET A 84 -12.68 4.20 -2.78
C MET A 84 -11.80 3.55 -1.69
N ARG A 85 -12.34 3.27 -0.50
CA ARG A 85 -11.60 2.67 0.60
C ARG A 85 -11.67 1.15 0.54
N ALA A 86 -10.59 0.52 0.10
CA ALA A 86 -10.46 -0.94 0.18
C ALA A 86 -10.55 -1.42 1.64
N GLY A 87 -11.31 -2.48 1.90
CA GLY A 87 -11.41 -3.09 3.23
C GLY A 87 -10.27 -4.09 3.50
N THR A 88 -9.65 -4.63 2.45
CA THR A 88 -8.55 -5.59 2.57
C THR A 88 -7.62 -5.50 1.36
N PHE A 89 -6.34 -5.78 1.60
CA PHE A 89 -5.32 -5.94 0.59
C PHE A 89 -4.84 -7.40 0.56
N ASN A 90 -4.96 -8.03 -0.60
CA ASN A 90 -4.33 -9.32 -0.88
C ASN A 90 -3.07 -9.07 -1.70
N VAL A 91 -1.90 -9.34 -1.11
CA VAL A 91 -0.61 -9.13 -1.75
C VAL A 91 0.06 -10.47 -1.99
N THR A 92 0.39 -10.75 -3.24
CA THR A 92 1.29 -11.86 -3.60
C THR A 92 2.64 -11.27 -3.96
N GLU A 93 3.67 -11.63 -3.20
CA GLU A 93 5.05 -11.28 -3.50
C GLU A 93 5.83 -12.52 -3.95
N VAL A 94 6.80 -12.31 -4.83
CA VAL A 94 7.80 -13.30 -5.21
C VAL A 94 9.17 -12.66 -5.01
N ILE A 95 9.92 -13.16 -4.04
CA ILE A 95 11.28 -12.70 -3.73
C ILE A 95 12.24 -13.83 -4.09
N ASP A 96 13.11 -13.59 -5.07
CA ASP A 96 14.10 -14.57 -5.54
C ASP A 96 13.51 -15.96 -5.84
N GLY A 97 12.37 -15.96 -6.54
CA GLY A 97 11.62 -17.18 -6.89
C GLY A 97 10.74 -17.75 -5.77
N THR A 98 10.84 -17.26 -4.53
CA THR A 98 10.01 -17.71 -3.41
C THR A 98 8.73 -16.88 -3.31
N SER A 99 7.57 -17.54 -3.43
CA SER A 99 6.25 -16.89 -3.38
C SER A 99 5.67 -16.85 -1.97
N ARG A 100 5.10 -15.71 -1.58
CA ARG A 100 4.36 -15.51 -0.32
C ARG A 100 3.08 -14.72 -0.56
N LYS A 101 2.00 -15.13 0.10
CA LYS A 101 0.73 -14.38 0.16
C LYS A 101 0.60 -13.67 1.49
N ILE A 102 0.26 -12.39 1.45
CA ILE A 102 0.06 -11.53 2.62
C ILE A 102 -1.34 -10.94 2.52
N LYS A 103 -2.13 -11.14 3.57
CA LYS A 103 -3.43 -10.48 3.73
C LYS A 103 -3.31 -9.37 4.76
N ILE A 104 -3.69 -8.15 4.40
CA ILE A 104 -3.68 -6.97 5.29
C ILE A 104 -5.10 -6.42 5.33
N ASN A 105 -5.70 -6.42 6.53
CA ASN A 105 -7.02 -5.79 6.72
C ASN A 105 -6.81 -4.29 6.88
N ASN A 106 -7.67 -3.49 6.27
CA ASN A 106 -7.72 -2.04 6.41
C ASN A 106 -8.87 -1.71 7.38
N PRO A 107 -8.60 -1.66 8.71
CA PRO A 107 -9.67 -1.54 9.70
C PRO A 107 -10.44 -0.23 9.52
N ARG A 108 -11.70 -0.23 9.94
CA ARG A 108 -12.53 0.97 10.02
C ARG A 108 -12.60 1.49 11.44
#